data_AF-A0A258GIG3-F1
#
_entry.id   AF-A0A258GIG3-F1
#
_cell.length_a   1.000
_cell.length_b   1.000
_cell.length_c   1.000
_cell.angle_alpha   90.00
_cell.angle_beta   90.00
_cell.angle_gamma   90.00
#
_symmetry.space_group_name_H-M   'P 1'
#
loop_
_entity.id
_entity.type
_entity.pdbx_description
1 polymer ?
#
loop_
_entity_poly.entity_id
_entity_poly.type
_entity_poly.pdbx_seq_one_letter_code
_entity_poly.pdbx_strand_id
1 'polypeptide(L)'
;MSWTDERVETLKKMWGEGQSASQIAKELGGVTRNAVIGKVHRLGLSNRVGGAPEPVKAKPVDPAPKAEARPAAAKPARPEAKPAAQRPEPAPAAPQASPGRKPIIPAGQPLPPQPSAGEISPEALASVREVEKKARKISLMELTERTCKWPIGDPATEDFWFCGLATQQGKPYCEAHVGVAFQPMSSRRDRRR
;
A
#
# COMPACT_ATOMS: atom_id res chain seq x y z
N MET A 1 21.18 -15.78 17.33
CA MET A 1 21.18 -17.17 16.82
C MET A 1 21.64 -17.18 15.37
N SER A 2 22.76 -17.85 15.11
CA SER A 2 23.41 -17.91 13.81
C SER A 2 22.94 -19.13 13.03
N TRP A 3 22.71 -18.98 11.72
CA TRP A 3 22.49 -20.11 10.82
C TRP A 3 23.84 -20.76 10.51
N THR A 4 24.29 -21.65 11.41
CA THR A 4 25.48 -22.48 11.19
C THR A 4 25.23 -23.49 10.07
N ASP A 5 26.31 -23.94 9.43
CA ASP A 5 26.24 -24.91 8.32
C ASP A 5 25.53 -26.20 8.74
N GLU A 6 25.83 -26.71 9.94
CA GLU A 6 25.16 -27.88 10.52
C GLU A 6 23.63 -27.72 10.57
N ARG A 7 23.13 -26.54 10.98
CA ARG A 7 21.68 -26.25 11.04
C ARG A 7 21.07 -26.12 9.66
N VAL A 8 21.85 -25.68 8.67
CA VAL A 8 21.41 -25.58 7.27
C VAL A 8 21.33 -26.97 6.64
N GLU A 9 22.22 -27.88 6.98
CA GLU A 9 22.17 -29.28 6.54
C GLU A 9 20.98 -30.02 7.16
N THR A 10 20.75 -29.89 8.46
CA THR A 10 19.56 -30.44 9.12
C THR A 10 18.27 -29.87 8.50
N LEU A 11 18.24 -28.56 8.23
CA LEU A 11 17.15 -27.91 7.52
C LEU A 11 16.91 -28.54 6.14
N LYS A 12 17.96 -28.70 5.33
CA LYS A 12 17.85 -29.32 3.99
C LYS A 12 17.34 -30.76 4.06
N LYS A 13 17.82 -31.54 5.03
CA LYS A 13 17.42 -32.93 5.25
C LYS A 13 15.94 -33.05 5.66
N MET A 14 15.55 -32.38 6.74
CA MET A 14 14.17 -32.40 7.24
C MET A 14 13.20 -31.74 6.26
N TRP A 15 13.68 -30.73 5.52
CA TRP A 15 12.95 -30.22 4.39
C TRP A 15 12.84 -31.34 3.35
N GLY A 16 13.87 -31.98 2.82
CA GLY A 16 13.73 -33.13 1.90
C GLY A 16 12.70 -34.18 2.34
N GLU A 17 12.67 -34.52 3.63
CA GLU A 17 11.76 -35.50 4.27
C GLU A 17 10.28 -35.07 4.36
N GLY A 18 9.91 -33.84 4.01
CA GLY A 18 8.51 -33.39 4.02
C GLY A 18 8.06 -32.69 5.31
N GLN A 19 8.98 -32.45 6.25
CA GLN A 19 8.60 -31.87 7.54
C GLN A 19 8.13 -30.41 7.40
N SER A 20 7.17 -30.02 8.24
CA SER A 20 6.65 -28.65 8.26
C SER A 20 7.65 -27.69 8.92
N ALA A 21 7.64 -26.42 8.51
CA ALA A 21 8.52 -25.40 9.09
C ALA A 21 8.40 -25.26 10.61
N SER A 22 7.23 -25.57 11.19
CA SER A 22 7.01 -25.54 12.64
C SER A 22 7.67 -26.71 13.36
N GLN A 23 7.74 -27.90 12.73
CA GLN A 23 8.44 -29.06 13.27
C GLN A 23 9.96 -28.85 13.19
N ILE A 24 10.45 -28.35 12.06
CA ILE A 24 11.87 -28.02 11.88
C ILE A 24 12.33 -26.94 12.88
N ALA A 25 11.48 -25.96 13.18
CA ALA A 25 11.77 -24.95 14.20
C ALA A 25 11.91 -25.55 15.61
N LYS A 26 11.12 -26.56 15.96
CA LYS A 26 11.21 -27.27 17.24
C LYS A 26 12.49 -28.10 17.34
N GLU A 27 12.84 -28.81 16.26
CA GLU A 27 14.03 -29.67 16.20
C GLU A 27 15.33 -28.85 16.24
N LEU A 28 15.39 -27.77 15.46
CA LEU A 28 16.57 -26.91 15.43
C LEU A 28 16.75 -26.14 16.74
N GLY A 29 15.66 -25.83 17.47
CA GLY A 29 15.69 -25.12 18.75
C GLY A 29 16.18 -23.67 18.65
N GLY A 30 15.49 -22.72 19.30
CA GLY A 30 15.90 -21.30 19.28
C GLY A 30 15.75 -20.59 17.93
N VAL A 31 14.98 -21.16 16.99
CA VAL A 31 14.62 -20.55 15.69
C VAL A 31 13.11 -20.61 15.52
N THR A 32 12.50 -19.52 15.06
CA THR A 32 11.05 -19.45 14.86
C THR A 32 10.64 -20.07 13.51
N ARG A 33 9.38 -20.51 13.38
CA ARG A 33 8.80 -21.00 12.11
C ARG A 33 9.10 -20.06 10.93
N ASN A 34 8.94 -18.75 11.15
CA ASN A 34 9.15 -17.75 10.10
C ASN A 34 10.63 -17.63 9.68
N ALA A 35 11.55 -17.80 10.63
CA ALA A 35 12.98 -17.82 10.32
C ALA A 35 13.36 -19.04 9.46
N VAL A 36 12.75 -20.21 9.72
CA VAL A 36 12.91 -21.42 8.90
C VAL A 36 12.41 -21.19 7.46
N ILE A 37 11.17 -20.69 7.29
CA ILE A 37 10.60 -20.37 5.97
C ILE A 37 11.49 -19.39 5.22
N GLY A 38 11.93 -18.32 5.88
CA GLY A 38 12.82 -17.33 5.28
C GLY A 38 14.17 -17.93 4.85
N LYS A 39 14.73 -18.88 5.61
CA LYS A 39 16.00 -19.52 5.24
C LYS A 39 15.83 -20.50 4.06
N VAL A 40 14.75 -21.28 4.05
CA VAL A 40 14.40 -22.16 2.91
C VAL A 40 14.26 -21.35 1.62
N HIS A 41 13.56 -20.20 1.68
CA HIS A 41 13.34 -19.34 0.52
C HIS A 41 14.65 -18.71 0.01
N ARG A 42 15.56 -18.33 0.91
CA ARG A 42 16.91 -17.85 0.56
C ARG A 42 17.81 -18.93 -0.04
N LEU A 43 17.57 -20.20 0.33
CA LEU A 43 18.32 -21.36 -0.18
C LEU A 43 17.71 -21.93 -1.47
N GLY A 44 16.59 -21.39 -1.97
CA GLY A 44 15.95 -21.86 -3.19
C GLY A 44 15.34 -23.26 -3.09
N LEU A 45 15.12 -23.79 -1.88
CA LEU A 45 14.58 -25.14 -1.64
C LEU A 45 13.05 -25.22 -1.82
N SER A 46 12.47 -24.26 -2.56
CA SER A 46 11.04 -24.13 -2.78
C SER A 46 10.56 -25.09 -3.87
N ASN A 47 10.08 -26.27 -3.50
CA ASN A 47 9.09 -26.98 -4.32
C ASN A 47 8.22 -27.95 -3.50
N ARG A 48 7.28 -27.39 -2.73
CA ARG A 48 6.20 -28.19 -2.12
C ARG A 48 4.84 -27.51 -2.03
N VAL A 49 4.74 -26.21 -2.32
CA VAL A 49 3.46 -25.49 -2.31
C VAL A 49 3.22 -24.91 -3.69
N GLY A 50 3.04 -25.84 -4.65
CA GLY A 50 2.42 -25.60 -5.95
C GLY A 50 1.01 -26.22 -6.00
N GLY A 51 0.33 -26.28 -4.86
CA GLY A 51 -1.05 -26.75 -4.75
C GLY A 51 -1.93 -25.59 -4.29
N ALA A 52 -2.73 -25.05 -5.21
CA ALA A 52 -3.78 -24.08 -4.90
C ALA A 52 -4.72 -24.65 -3.83
N PRO A 53 -5.17 -23.87 -2.83
CA PRO A 53 -6.34 -24.26 -2.07
C PRO A 53 -7.56 -24.10 -2.99
N GLU A 54 -8.14 -25.24 -3.39
CA GLU A 54 -9.47 -25.29 -3.99
C GLU A 54 -10.50 -24.61 -3.06
N PRO A 55 -11.43 -23.80 -3.59
CA PRO A 55 -12.43 -23.12 -2.79
C PRO A 55 -13.54 -24.10 -2.39
N VAL A 56 -13.46 -24.61 -1.16
CA VAL A 56 -14.61 -25.26 -0.52
C VAL A 56 -15.69 -24.23 -0.21
N LYS A 57 -16.69 -24.20 -1.10
CA LYS A 57 -18.01 -23.58 -0.93
C LYS A 57 -18.63 -23.97 0.43
N ALA A 58 -18.95 -22.97 1.26
CA ALA A 58 -19.91 -23.10 2.35
C ALA A 58 -20.93 -21.95 2.28
N LYS A 59 -22.07 -22.30 1.69
CA LYS A 59 -23.47 -21.84 1.81
C LYS A 59 -23.80 -20.38 2.22
N PRO A 60 -24.61 -19.67 1.39
CA PRO A 60 -25.26 -18.41 1.79
C PRO A 60 -26.32 -18.66 2.87
N VAL A 61 -26.40 -17.76 3.85
CA VAL A 61 -27.57 -17.64 4.71
C VAL A 61 -28.41 -16.46 4.22
N ASP A 62 -29.67 -16.74 3.89
CA ASP A 62 -30.68 -15.80 3.44
C ASP A 62 -30.92 -14.63 4.43
N PRO A 63 -31.25 -13.43 3.93
CA PRO A 63 -31.67 -12.29 4.74
C PRO A 63 -33.19 -12.28 4.93
N ALA A 64 -33.66 -12.07 6.17
CA ALA A 64 -35.07 -11.79 6.47
C ALA A 64 -35.17 -10.82 7.68
N PRO A 65 -36.28 -10.07 7.86
CA PRO A 65 -36.55 -8.83 7.12
C PRO A 65 -36.87 -7.63 8.03
N LYS A 66 -36.64 -6.43 7.47
CA LYS A 66 -37.50 -5.23 7.50
C LYS A 66 -38.19 -4.81 8.83
N ALA A 67 -37.72 -3.70 9.40
CA ALA A 67 -38.56 -2.79 10.18
C ALA A 67 -38.45 -1.36 9.60
N GLU A 68 -39.47 -0.95 8.86
CA GLU A 68 -39.73 0.45 8.49
C GLU A 68 -40.42 1.15 9.66
N ALA A 69 -39.93 2.33 10.04
CA ALA A 69 -40.75 3.41 10.58
C ALA A 69 -40.11 4.76 10.22
N ARG A 70 -40.75 5.46 9.29
CA ARG A 70 -40.64 6.91 9.01
C ARG A 70 -41.99 7.54 9.43
N PRO A 71 -42.17 8.88 9.45
CA PRO A 71 -41.21 9.99 9.40
C PRO A 71 -41.52 11.12 10.42
N ALA A 72 -40.62 12.10 10.59
CA ALA A 72 -41.01 13.43 11.07
C ALA A 72 -40.20 14.55 10.37
N ALA A 73 -40.93 15.30 9.54
CA ALA A 73 -40.86 16.73 9.21
C ALA A 73 -39.57 17.39 8.66
N ALA A 74 -39.81 18.33 7.73
CA ALA A 74 -38.89 18.99 6.82
C ALA A 74 -38.33 20.34 7.33
N LYS A 75 -37.06 20.63 6.91
CA LYS A 75 -36.45 21.83 6.26
C LYS A 75 -37.22 23.19 6.24
N PRO A 76 -36.60 24.34 5.84
CA PRO A 76 -35.18 24.78 5.75
C PRO A 76 -34.95 26.26 6.24
N ALA A 77 -33.70 26.78 6.25
CA ALA A 77 -33.37 28.17 5.83
C ALA A 77 -31.86 28.50 5.89
N ARG A 78 -31.31 28.85 4.72
CA ARG A 78 -30.27 29.89 4.47
C ARG A 78 -31.05 30.99 3.67
N PRO A 79 -30.56 32.20 3.34
CA PRO A 79 -29.27 32.87 3.62
C PRO A 79 -29.38 34.39 3.95
N GLU A 80 -28.33 35.00 4.51
CA GLU A 80 -28.07 36.45 4.28
C GLU A 80 -26.56 36.73 4.19
N ALA A 81 -26.22 37.78 3.44
CA ALA A 81 -24.93 38.03 2.84
C ALA A 81 -24.40 39.44 3.16
N LYS A 82 -23.08 39.54 3.44
CA LYS A 82 -22.09 40.62 3.12
C LYS A 82 -22.36 42.07 3.66
N PRO A 83 -21.40 43.03 3.66
CA PRO A 83 -20.09 43.13 2.96
C PRO A 83 -18.90 43.73 3.78
N ALA A 84 -17.81 44.07 3.06
CA ALA A 84 -16.64 44.92 3.40
C ALA A 84 -15.45 44.22 4.10
N ALA A 85 -14.39 43.85 3.37
CA ALA A 85 -13.27 44.70 2.89
C ALA A 85 -12.31 45.13 4.01
N GLN A 86 -11.16 44.44 4.10
CA GLN A 86 -9.85 45.05 4.37
C GLN A 86 -8.74 44.02 4.07
N ARG A 87 -7.89 44.37 3.10
CA ARG A 87 -6.61 43.74 2.78
C ARG A 87 -5.55 44.41 3.65
N PRO A 88 -4.73 43.68 4.42
CA PRO A 88 -3.46 44.20 4.88
C PRO A 88 -2.34 43.86 3.87
N GLU A 89 -1.53 44.87 3.58
CA GLU A 89 -0.24 44.79 2.88
C GLU A 89 0.78 43.87 3.59
N PRO A 90 1.83 43.41 2.88
CA PRO A 90 2.69 42.32 3.33
C PRO A 90 3.76 42.81 4.32
N ALA A 91 3.79 42.21 5.50
CA ALA A 91 4.96 42.26 6.39
C ALA A 91 6.07 41.33 5.85
N PRO A 92 7.36 41.68 6.02
CA PRO A 92 8.47 40.95 5.40
C PRO A 92 8.56 39.52 5.94
N ALA A 93 8.49 38.55 5.04
CA ALA A 93 8.67 37.14 5.36
C ALA A 93 10.11 36.90 5.81
N ALA A 94 10.28 36.58 7.09
CA ALA A 94 11.47 35.91 7.59
C ALA A 94 11.73 34.64 6.75
N PRO A 95 13.00 34.27 6.49
CA PRO A 95 13.33 33.13 5.64
C PRO A 95 12.71 31.84 6.21
N GLN A 96 11.77 31.27 5.46
CA GLN A 96 11.17 29.99 5.77
C GLN A 96 12.27 28.92 5.69
N ALA A 97 12.70 28.43 6.85
CA ALA A 97 13.61 27.31 6.93
C ALA A 97 13.00 26.11 6.19
N SER A 98 13.69 25.65 5.15
CA SER A 98 13.39 24.40 4.45
C SER A 98 13.24 23.28 5.48
N PRO A 99 12.14 22.49 5.48
CA PRO A 99 12.03 21.38 6.41
C PRO A 99 13.18 20.41 6.12
N GLY A 100 14.06 20.25 7.11
CA GLY A 100 15.28 19.46 7.02
C GLY A 100 15.01 18.07 6.43
N ARG A 101 15.96 17.60 5.61
CA ARG A 101 15.96 16.23 5.09
C ARG A 101 15.78 15.26 6.25
N LYS A 102 14.70 14.48 6.21
CA LYS A 102 14.44 13.42 7.18
C LYS A 102 15.65 12.49 7.23
N PRO A 103 16.11 12.08 8.42
CA PRO A 103 17.24 11.17 8.54
C PRO A 103 16.93 9.87 7.81
N ILE A 104 17.93 9.35 7.10
CA ILE A 104 17.89 8.05 6.43
C ILE A 104 17.61 7.00 7.50
N ILE A 105 16.47 6.32 7.38
CA ILE A 105 16.06 5.29 8.33
C ILE A 105 17.12 4.17 8.30
N PRO A 106 17.77 3.84 9.43
CA PRO A 106 18.70 2.71 9.47
C PRO A 106 17.95 1.42 9.18
N ALA A 107 18.49 0.60 8.27
CA ALA A 107 17.90 -0.67 7.87
C ALA A 107 17.66 -1.57 9.10
N GLY A 108 16.38 -1.83 9.42
CA GLY A 108 15.99 -2.60 10.60
C GLY A 108 14.66 -2.15 11.24
N GLN A 109 14.17 -0.96 10.92
CA GLN A 109 12.83 -0.53 11.32
C GLN A 109 11.78 -1.24 10.46
N PRO A 110 10.71 -1.83 11.02
CA PRO A 110 9.63 -2.41 10.23
C PRO A 110 9.14 -1.36 9.23
N LEU A 111 9.12 -1.73 7.95
CA LEU A 111 8.59 -0.90 6.87
C LEU A 111 7.22 -0.38 7.32
N PRO A 112 6.92 0.93 7.17
CA PRO A 112 5.57 1.40 7.39
C PRO A 112 4.62 0.49 6.61
N PRO A 113 3.48 0.07 7.21
CA PRO A 113 2.58 -0.87 6.57
C PRO A 113 2.22 -0.32 5.19
N GLN A 114 2.71 -1.01 4.16
CA GLN A 114 2.30 -0.78 2.79
C GLN A 114 0.76 -0.88 2.79
N PRO A 115 0.03 0.11 2.27
CA PRO A 115 -1.42 0.04 2.22
C PRO A 115 -1.78 -1.25 1.48
N SER A 116 -2.52 -2.13 2.15
CA SER A 116 -2.99 -3.33 1.48
C SER A 116 -3.92 -2.89 0.34
N ALA A 117 -3.89 -3.58 -0.81
CA ALA A 117 -4.67 -3.20 -1.98
C ALA A 117 -6.19 -3.08 -1.70
N GLY A 118 -6.68 -3.67 -0.61
CA GLY A 118 -8.06 -3.56 -0.12
C GLY A 118 -8.39 -2.30 0.68
N GLU A 119 -7.41 -1.48 1.07
CA GLU A 119 -7.64 -0.21 1.77
C GLU A 119 -7.88 0.97 0.82
N ILE A 120 -7.57 0.78 -0.47
CA ILE A 120 -7.77 1.76 -1.54
C ILE A 120 -9.26 1.90 -1.84
N SER A 121 -9.78 3.14 -1.80
CA SER A 121 -11.14 3.41 -2.21
C SER A 121 -11.35 2.96 -3.66
N PRO A 122 -12.45 2.27 -3.99
CA PRO A 122 -12.74 1.85 -5.37
C PRO A 122 -12.79 3.04 -6.34
N GLU A 123 -13.17 4.22 -5.85
CA GLU A 123 -13.15 5.47 -6.62
C GLU A 123 -11.73 5.89 -7.02
N ALA A 124 -10.76 5.75 -6.11
CA ALA A 124 -9.36 6.08 -6.40
C ALA A 124 -8.79 5.12 -7.46
N LEU A 125 -9.13 3.82 -7.40
CA LEU A 125 -8.74 2.86 -8.43
C LEU A 125 -9.39 3.14 -9.78
N ALA A 126 -10.66 3.57 -9.81
CA ALA A 126 -11.31 3.99 -11.05
C ALA A 126 -10.59 5.18 -11.69
N SER A 127 -10.24 6.20 -10.89
CA SER A 127 -9.51 7.38 -11.37
C SER A 127 -8.12 7.04 -11.94
N VAL A 128 -7.42 6.07 -11.33
CA VAL A 128 -6.13 5.57 -11.85
C VAL A 128 -6.31 4.87 -13.19
N ARG A 129 -7.32 4.00 -13.34
CA ARG A 129 -7.61 3.32 -14.62
C ARG A 129 -7.95 4.29 -15.74
N GLU A 130 -8.61 5.41 -15.44
CA GLU A 130 -8.86 6.47 -16.42
C GLU A 130 -7.59 7.24 -16.78
N VAL A 131 -6.73 7.50 -15.79
CA VAL A 131 -5.44 8.15 -16.00
C VAL A 131 -4.48 7.29 -16.80
N GLU A 132 -4.48 5.96 -16.60
CA GLU A 132 -3.68 5.02 -17.39
C GLU A 132 -3.99 5.10 -18.89
N LYS A 133 -5.24 5.33 -19.26
CA LYS A 133 -5.66 5.52 -20.67
C LYS A 133 -5.17 6.83 -21.27
N LYS A 134 -5.02 7.87 -20.44
CA LYS A 134 -4.57 9.22 -20.85
C LYS A 134 -3.09 9.47 -20.59
N ALA A 135 -2.38 8.47 -20.07
CA ALA A 135 -1.01 8.61 -19.66
C ALA A 135 -0.08 8.82 -20.87
N ARG A 136 1.02 9.53 -20.65
CA ARG A 136 2.01 9.82 -21.70
C ARG A 136 2.97 8.67 -21.96
N LYS A 137 2.96 7.64 -21.11
CA LYS A 137 3.79 6.43 -21.20
C LYS A 137 5.26 6.72 -21.44
N ILE A 138 5.87 7.42 -20.47
CA ILE A 138 7.27 7.85 -20.57
C ILE A 138 8.21 6.84 -19.91
N SER A 139 9.42 6.73 -20.43
CA SER A 139 10.48 5.90 -19.86
C SER A 139 11.16 6.59 -18.66
N LEU A 140 12.05 5.88 -17.97
CA LEU A 140 12.84 6.44 -16.86
C LEU A 140 13.67 7.66 -17.29
N MET A 141 14.17 7.66 -18.53
CA MET A 141 15.04 8.73 -19.06
C MET A 141 14.28 10.05 -19.30
N GLU A 142 12.98 9.97 -19.54
CA GLU A 142 12.13 11.12 -19.85
C GLU A 142 11.46 11.72 -18.60
N LEU A 143 11.74 11.14 -17.43
CA LEU A 143 11.11 11.51 -16.17
C LEU A 143 11.72 12.80 -15.61
N THR A 144 10.91 13.84 -15.55
CA THR A 144 11.28 15.14 -14.94
C THR A 144 10.68 15.30 -13.55
N GLU A 145 11.01 16.40 -12.86
CA GLU A 145 10.39 16.79 -11.60
C GLU A 145 8.91 17.19 -11.75
N ARG A 146 8.48 17.53 -12.97
CA ARG A 146 7.12 18.01 -13.29
C ARG A 146 6.21 16.92 -13.86
N THR A 147 6.72 15.71 -14.03
CA THR A 147 6.01 14.57 -14.62
C THR A 147 5.75 13.48 -13.59
N CYS A 148 4.56 12.91 -13.64
CA CYS A 148 4.07 11.91 -12.70
C CYS A 148 4.91 10.64 -12.79
N LYS A 149 5.53 10.28 -11.67
CA LYS A 149 6.50 9.20 -11.54
C LYS A 149 5.87 7.85 -11.18
N TRP A 150 4.58 7.67 -11.47
CA TRP A 150 3.85 6.45 -11.08
C TRP A 150 4.22 5.30 -12.03
N PRO A 151 4.82 4.20 -11.52
CA PRO A 151 5.21 3.06 -12.33
C PRO A 151 3.99 2.22 -12.72
N ILE A 152 3.93 1.79 -13.97
CA ILE A 152 2.88 0.94 -14.52
C ILE A 152 3.56 -0.22 -15.25
N GLY A 153 3.09 -1.44 -14.99
CA GLY A 153 3.74 -2.67 -15.45
C GLY A 153 4.76 -3.22 -14.46
N ASP A 154 5.46 -4.28 -14.87
CA ASP A 154 6.49 -4.95 -14.09
C ASP A 154 7.87 -4.49 -14.58
N PRO A 155 8.79 -4.02 -13.71
CA PRO A 155 10.14 -3.61 -14.12
C PRO A 155 10.96 -4.69 -14.85
N ALA A 156 10.59 -5.97 -14.75
CA ALA A 156 11.23 -7.07 -15.46
C ALA A 156 10.70 -7.29 -16.89
N THR A 157 9.66 -6.56 -17.31
CA THR A 157 9.09 -6.65 -18.67
C THR A 157 9.36 -5.38 -19.47
N GLU A 158 9.30 -5.50 -20.80
CA GLU A 158 9.47 -4.35 -21.71
C GLU A 158 8.26 -3.38 -21.68
N ASP A 159 7.15 -3.80 -21.07
CA ASP A 159 5.93 -3.01 -20.88
C ASP A 159 5.98 -2.09 -19.64
N PHE A 160 7.17 -1.86 -19.07
CA PHE A 160 7.35 -0.97 -17.92
C PHE A 160 7.45 0.50 -18.34
N TRP A 161 6.56 1.34 -17.82
CA TRP A 161 6.56 2.78 -18.11
C TRP A 161 6.00 3.62 -16.96
N PHE A 162 6.20 4.93 -17.03
CA PHE A 162 5.70 5.90 -16.05
C PHE A 162 4.56 6.75 -16.60
N CYS A 163 3.60 7.10 -15.74
CA CYS A 163 2.41 7.88 -16.10
C CYS A 163 2.71 9.15 -16.93
N GLY A 164 3.67 9.97 -16.51
CA GLY A 164 4.12 11.13 -17.28
C GLY A 164 3.16 12.33 -17.36
N LEU A 165 1.99 12.27 -16.74
CA LEU A 165 1.09 13.44 -16.59
C LEU A 165 1.68 14.51 -15.67
N ALA A 166 1.12 15.73 -15.67
CA ALA A 166 1.59 16.80 -14.80
C ALA A 166 1.46 16.42 -13.30
N THR A 167 2.51 16.69 -12.52
CA THR A 167 2.51 16.47 -11.07
C THR A 167 1.73 17.55 -10.34
N GLN A 168 1.14 17.19 -9.19
CA GLN A 168 0.65 18.19 -8.25
C GLN A 168 1.81 18.92 -7.55
N GLN A 169 1.60 20.18 -7.18
CA GLN A 169 2.62 20.97 -6.49
C GLN A 169 3.04 20.31 -5.17
N GLY A 170 4.36 20.18 -4.96
CA GLY A 170 4.93 19.53 -3.77
C GLY A 170 4.72 18.02 -3.70
N LYS A 171 4.20 17.37 -4.75
CA LYS A 171 3.97 15.92 -4.80
C LYS A 171 4.58 15.31 -6.07
N PRO A 172 5.09 14.07 -6.01
CA PRO A 172 5.76 13.43 -7.16
C PRO A 172 4.80 12.83 -8.20
N TYR A 173 3.49 12.91 -7.98
CA TYR A 173 2.48 12.26 -8.82
C TYR A 173 1.37 13.21 -9.25
N CYS A 174 0.61 12.83 -10.28
CA CYS A 174 -0.63 13.51 -10.68
C CYS A 174 -1.75 13.25 -9.65
N GLU A 175 -2.87 13.96 -9.78
CA GLU A 175 -3.98 13.89 -8.81
C GLU A 175 -4.49 12.48 -8.51
N ALA A 176 -4.76 11.68 -9.55
CA ALA A 176 -5.24 10.30 -9.36
C ALA A 176 -4.23 9.43 -8.60
N HIS A 177 -2.96 9.50 -8.98
CA HIS A 177 -1.90 8.72 -8.36
C HIS A 177 -1.55 9.21 -6.95
N VAL A 178 -1.73 10.51 -6.66
CA VAL A 178 -1.65 11.04 -5.29
C VAL A 178 -2.73 10.44 -4.39
N GLY A 179 -3.96 10.28 -4.89
CA GLY A 179 -5.07 9.68 -4.14
C GLY A 179 -4.82 8.23 -3.73
N VAL A 180 -4.08 7.48 -4.55
CA VAL A 180 -3.65 6.11 -4.22
C VAL A 180 -2.39 6.10 -3.34
N ALA A 181 -1.40 6.94 -3.64
CA ALA A 181 -0.12 6.98 -2.93
C ALA A 181 -0.24 7.49 -1.48
N PHE A 182 -1.05 8.53 -1.27
CA PHE A 182 -1.12 9.28 -0.03
C PHE A 182 -2.53 9.23 0.56
N GLN A 183 -2.99 8.04 0.94
CA GLN A 183 -4.27 7.92 1.63
C GLN A 183 -4.22 8.60 3.00
N PRO A 184 -5.17 9.49 3.32
CA PRO A 184 -5.23 10.12 4.63
C PRO A 184 -5.48 9.07 5.72
N MET A 185 -4.70 9.17 6.79
CA MET A 185 -4.71 8.22 7.91
C MET A 185 -6.11 8.04 8.54
N SER A 186 -6.98 9.04 8.40
CA SER A 186 -8.36 9.04 8.89
C SER A 186 -9.25 7.97 8.24
N SER A 187 -9.07 7.69 6.95
CA SER A 187 -9.85 6.66 6.23
C SER A 187 -9.54 5.22 6.69
N ARG A 188 -8.45 5.03 7.45
CA ARG A 188 -8.13 3.75 8.13
C ARG A 188 -8.79 3.62 9.49
N ARG A 189 -9.05 4.74 10.18
CA ARG A 189 -9.58 4.73 11.56
C ARG A 189 -11.09 4.53 11.58
N ASP A 190 -11.80 5.13 10.63
CA ASP A 190 -13.27 5.08 10.56
C ASP A 190 -13.78 3.69 10.17
N ARG A 191 -13.10 3.00 9.25
CA ARG A 191 -13.42 1.63 8.80
C ARG A 191 -13.11 0.51 9.81
N ARG A 192 -12.47 0.84 10.95
CA ARG A 192 -12.11 -0.11 12.01
C ARG A 192 -13.07 -0.10 13.20
N ARG A 193 -14.11 0.74 13.17
CA ARG A 193 -15.09 0.89 14.24
C ARG A 193 -16.42 0.23 13.88
#